data_AF-A0A6P8GI24-F1
#
_entry.id   AF-A0A6P8GI24-F1
#
_cell.length_a   1.000
_cell.length_b   1.000
_cell.length_c   1.000
_cell.angle_alpha   90.00
_cell.angle_beta   90.00
_cell.angle_gamma   90.00
#
_symmetry.space_group_name_H-M   'P 1'
#
loop_
_entity.id
_entity.type
_entity.pdbx_description
1 polymer ?
#
loop_
_entity_poly.entity_id
_entity_poly.type
_entity_poly.pdbx_seq_one_letter_code
_entity_poly.pdbx_strand_id
1 'polypeptide(L)'
;MAGLILLLVAPIVLVTAYPLTAHADGGIVAFTAVLQPPSGDGSDGFQSMGPYSSDTTIIYGNVITNIGDAYNSATGIFTAPVKGVYFFTFTTYSWVSSADIGVQLMKNTDEVVMVWENQDRGDNEDYASNSVVLQLKVGDRIYMSLPKGFYIAASSLHNLNTFTGYLLGQM
;
A
#
# COMPACT_ATOMS: atom_id res chain seq x y z
N MET A 1 -18.97 -71.57 2.79
CA MET A 1 -17.95 -70.62 2.29
C MET A 1 -18.45 -69.22 2.59
N ALA A 2 -17.99 -68.62 3.69
CA ALA A 2 -18.34 -67.26 4.08
C ALA A 2 -17.11 -66.37 3.83
N GLY A 3 -17.29 -65.32 3.03
CA GLY A 3 -16.23 -64.42 2.57
C GLY A 3 -15.74 -63.49 3.68
N LEU A 4 -14.43 -63.37 3.79
CA LEU A 4 -13.74 -62.44 4.67
C LEU A 4 -13.71 -61.06 4.00
N ILE A 5 -14.43 -60.09 4.55
CA ILE A 5 -14.34 -58.69 4.11
C ILE A 5 -13.11 -58.07 4.76
N LEU A 6 -12.10 -57.77 3.95
CA LEU A 6 -10.90 -57.04 4.38
C LEU A 6 -11.23 -55.53 4.39
N LEU A 7 -11.49 -54.97 5.56
CA LEU A 7 -11.56 -53.51 5.74
C LEU A 7 -10.14 -52.93 5.71
N LEU A 8 -9.78 -52.32 4.58
CA LEU A 8 -8.60 -51.46 4.47
C LEU A 8 -8.88 -50.16 5.25
N VAL A 9 -8.34 -50.06 6.46
CA VAL A 9 -8.26 -48.79 7.18
C VAL A 9 -7.05 -48.05 6.60
N ALA A 10 -7.31 -47.02 5.79
CA ALA A 10 -6.25 -46.14 5.31
C ALA A 10 -5.61 -45.41 6.51
N PRO A 11 -4.26 -45.31 6.58
CA PRO A 11 -3.64 -44.50 7.60
C PRO A 11 -3.99 -43.03 7.35
N ILE A 12 -4.66 -42.41 8.32
CA ILE A 12 -4.80 -40.96 8.41
C ILE A 12 -3.38 -40.39 8.54
N VAL A 13 -2.86 -39.81 7.45
CA VAL A 13 -1.66 -38.99 7.52
C VAL A 13 -2.07 -37.73 8.26
N LEU A 14 -1.69 -37.65 9.54
CA LEU A 14 -1.69 -36.40 10.29
C LEU A 14 -0.75 -35.46 9.54
N VAL A 15 -1.31 -34.52 8.78
CA VAL A 15 -0.54 -33.39 8.26
C VAL A 15 -0.19 -32.56 9.49
N THR A 16 0.95 -32.86 10.10
CA THR A 16 1.62 -31.91 10.97
C THR A 16 1.83 -30.69 10.09
N ALA A 17 1.20 -29.57 10.43
CA ALA A 17 1.52 -28.29 9.83
C ALA A 17 3.02 -28.12 10.00
N TYR A 18 3.77 -28.28 8.92
CA TYR A 18 5.14 -27.81 8.88
C TYR A 18 5.05 -26.33 9.24
N PRO A 19 5.80 -25.82 10.23
CA PRO A 19 6.03 -24.40 10.25
C PRO A 19 6.53 -24.05 8.85
N LEU A 20 5.91 -23.06 8.20
CA LEU A 20 6.46 -22.41 7.03
C LEU A 20 7.76 -21.73 7.46
N THR A 21 8.79 -22.53 7.68
CA THR A 21 10.17 -22.05 7.71
C THR A 21 10.46 -21.77 6.25
N ALA A 22 10.19 -20.52 5.84
CA ALA A 22 10.63 -20.03 4.54
C ALA A 22 12.14 -20.27 4.46
N HIS A 23 12.48 -21.30 3.69
CA HIS A 23 13.84 -21.67 3.34
C HIS A 23 14.53 -20.49 2.67
N ALA A 24 15.86 -20.47 2.75
CA ALA A 24 16.75 -19.53 2.09
C ALA A 24 16.47 -19.43 0.58
N ASP A 25 15.61 -18.48 0.18
CA ASP A 25 15.34 -18.07 -1.21
C ASP A 25 14.46 -16.79 -1.26
N GLY A 26 14.81 -15.76 -0.47
CA GLY A 26 14.30 -14.38 -0.59
C GLY A 26 12.81 -14.25 -0.94
N GLY A 27 11.93 -14.57 0.02
CA GLY A 27 10.48 -14.61 -0.18
C GLY A 27 9.88 -13.36 -0.83
N ILE A 28 8.72 -13.54 -1.48
CA ILE A 28 7.98 -12.47 -2.14
C ILE A 28 7.64 -11.37 -1.13
N VAL A 29 7.94 -10.12 -1.48
CA VAL A 29 7.50 -8.93 -0.72
C VAL A 29 6.71 -8.06 -1.68
N ALA A 30 5.43 -7.86 -1.40
CA ALA A 30 4.56 -7.03 -2.23
C ALA A 30 3.39 -6.51 -1.40
N PHE A 31 3.04 -5.24 -1.60
CA PHE A 31 1.82 -4.67 -1.04
C PHE A 31 1.12 -3.76 -2.04
N THR A 32 -0.20 -3.68 -1.88
CA THR A 32 -1.05 -2.65 -2.48
C THR A 32 -2.04 -2.20 -1.42
N ALA A 33 -2.05 -0.91 -1.14
CA ALA A 33 -2.96 -0.28 -0.20
C ALA A 33 -3.68 0.89 -0.88
N VAL A 34 -4.90 1.17 -0.42
CA VAL A 34 -5.77 2.20 -0.98
C VAL A 34 -6.24 3.13 0.13
N LEU A 35 -6.38 4.41 -0.23
CA LEU A 35 -6.88 5.42 0.69
C LEU A 35 -8.39 5.25 0.82
N GLN A 36 -8.89 5.43 2.04
CA GLN A 36 -10.31 5.52 2.34
C GLN A 36 -10.57 6.85 3.05
N PRO A 37 -11.78 7.41 2.89
CA PRO A 37 -12.16 8.62 3.60
C PRO A 37 -12.05 8.42 5.13
N PRO A 38 -11.49 9.38 5.88
CA PRO A 38 -11.35 9.29 7.34
C PRO A 38 -12.67 9.06 8.10
N SER A 39 -13.78 9.58 7.57
CA SER A 39 -15.12 9.39 8.11
C SER A 39 -15.99 8.72 7.05
N GLY A 40 -16.29 7.44 7.23
CA GLY A 40 -17.28 6.73 6.43
C GLY A 40 -18.70 7.18 6.81
N ASP A 41 -19.05 8.42 6.50
CA ASP A 41 -20.36 9.01 6.85
C ASP A 41 -21.53 8.42 6.04
N GLY A 42 -21.25 7.48 5.14
CA GLY A 42 -22.26 6.78 4.35
C GLY A 42 -22.88 7.63 3.24
N SER A 43 -22.36 8.83 2.98
CA SER A 43 -22.70 9.59 1.78
C SER A 43 -22.05 8.95 0.54
N ASP A 44 -22.53 9.31 -0.66
CA ASP A 44 -22.06 8.79 -1.95
C ASP A 44 -20.57 9.13 -2.26
N GLY A 45 -19.89 9.81 -1.33
CA GLY A 45 -18.75 9.14 -0.68
C GLY A 45 -17.38 9.76 -0.85
N PHE A 46 -17.30 10.98 -1.39
CA PHE A 46 -16.02 11.64 -1.59
C PHE A 46 -15.68 12.58 -0.44
N GLN A 47 -14.45 12.49 0.05
CA GLN A 47 -13.95 13.35 1.12
C GLN A 47 -12.60 13.95 0.73
N SER A 48 -12.56 15.27 0.67
CA SER A 48 -11.29 16.01 0.57
C SER A 48 -10.50 15.88 1.88
N MET A 49 -9.19 15.72 1.74
CA MET A 49 -8.20 15.70 2.80
C MET A 49 -7.21 16.83 2.56
N GLY A 50 -6.73 17.44 3.64
CA GLY A 50 -5.99 18.69 3.56
C GLY A 50 -6.91 19.93 3.54
N PRO A 51 -6.33 21.14 3.62
CA PRO A 51 -4.91 21.38 3.76
C PRO A 51 -4.52 21.18 5.23
N TYR A 52 -3.43 20.47 5.47
CA TYR A 52 -2.87 20.39 6.82
C TYR A 52 -1.86 21.52 7.06
N SER A 53 -1.65 21.88 8.33
CA SER A 53 -0.71 22.94 8.73
C SER A 53 0.76 22.51 8.70
N SER A 54 1.02 21.22 8.49
CA SER A 54 2.32 20.59 8.30
C SER A 54 2.21 19.40 7.36
N ASP A 55 3.34 18.95 6.83
CA ASP A 55 3.43 17.68 6.10
C ASP A 55 2.86 16.55 6.96
N THR A 56 2.02 15.72 6.35
CA THR A 56 1.24 14.71 7.06
C THR A 56 1.37 13.36 6.36
N THR A 57 1.82 12.34 7.09
CA THR A 57 1.83 10.96 6.57
C THR A 57 0.41 10.51 6.24
N ILE A 58 0.21 10.05 5.01
CA ILE A 58 -1.09 9.56 4.54
C ILE A 58 -1.20 8.07 4.91
N ILE A 59 -2.32 7.72 5.54
CA ILE A 59 -2.60 6.34 5.94
C ILE A 59 -3.49 5.68 4.88
N TYR A 60 -2.89 4.90 3.98
CA TYR A 60 -3.63 4.02 3.07
C TYR A 60 -4.05 2.77 3.86
N GLY A 61 -5.13 2.90 4.63
CA GLY A 61 -5.53 1.92 5.65
C GLY A 61 -6.19 0.67 5.11
N ASN A 62 -6.76 0.71 3.90
CA ASN A 62 -7.40 -0.45 3.29
C ASN A 62 -6.41 -1.22 2.42
N VAL A 63 -6.14 -2.48 2.76
CA VAL A 63 -5.06 -3.28 2.17
C VAL A 63 -5.65 -4.30 1.20
N ILE A 64 -5.22 -4.25 -0.06
CA ILE A 64 -5.57 -5.24 -1.09
C ILE A 64 -4.59 -6.41 -1.06
N THR A 65 -3.31 -6.15 -0.83
CA THR A 65 -2.25 -7.17 -0.79
C THR A 65 -1.19 -6.74 0.21
N ASN A 66 -0.63 -7.69 0.97
CA ASN A 66 0.49 -7.47 1.89
C ASN A 66 1.28 -8.77 2.10
N ILE A 67 1.89 -9.28 1.04
CA ILE A 67 2.73 -10.49 1.11
C ILE A 67 4.06 -10.11 1.77
N GLY A 68 4.45 -10.88 2.78
CA GLY A 68 5.65 -10.64 3.59
C GLY A 68 5.44 -9.64 4.73
N ASP A 69 4.19 -9.19 4.95
CA ASP A 69 3.77 -8.35 6.09
C ASP A 69 4.64 -7.10 6.33
N ALA A 70 5.19 -6.53 5.25
CA ALA A 70 6.12 -5.41 5.30
C ALA A 70 5.42 -4.04 5.32
N TYR A 71 4.14 -3.97 4.97
CA TYR A 71 3.32 -2.75 5.05
C TYR A 71 2.45 -2.74 6.31
N ASN A 72 2.48 -1.64 7.05
CA ASN A 72 1.67 -1.43 8.24
C ASN A 72 0.51 -0.46 7.96
N SER A 73 -0.70 -0.99 7.84
CA SER A 73 -1.92 -0.24 7.52
C SER A 73 -2.37 0.75 8.59
N ALA A 74 -1.96 0.57 9.85
CA ALA A 74 -2.26 1.52 10.92
C ALA A 74 -1.39 2.79 10.84
N THR A 75 -0.27 2.72 10.11
CA THR A 75 0.69 3.83 10.01
C THR A 75 0.86 4.37 8.60
N GLY A 76 0.49 3.60 7.56
CA GLY A 76 0.74 3.96 6.17
C GLY A 76 2.15 3.66 5.67
N ILE A 77 2.92 2.85 6.41
CA ILE A 77 4.37 2.74 6.23
C ILE A 77 4.77 1.34 5.82
N PHE A 78 5.49 1.25 4.70
CA PHE A 78 6.25 0.08 4.30
C PHE A 78 7.64 0.11 4.97
N THR A 79 8.07 -0.99 5.57
CA THR A 79 9.41 -1.15 6.13
C THR A 79 10.12 -2.28 5.41
N ALA A 80 11.26 -2.00 4.78
CA ALA A 80 12.00 -3.00 4.01
C ALA A 80 12.44 -4.18 4.91
N PRO A 81 11.92 -5.41 4.70
CA PRO A 81 12.25 -6.56 5.54
C PRO A 81 13.61 -7.17 5.18
N VAL A 82 14.06 -6.95 3.94
CA VAL A 82 15.34 -7.41 3.41
C VAL A 82 16.05 -6.26 2.69
N LYS A 83 17.37 -6.37 2.53
CA LYS A 83 18.11 -5.48 1.64
C LYS A 83 17.79 -5.88 0.20
N GLY A 84 17.43 -4.92 -0.65
CA GLY A 84 16.95 -5.25 -1.99
C GLY A 84 16.73 -4.04 -2.88
N VAL A 85 16.39 -4.32 -4.14
CA VAL A 85 15.87 -3.34 -5.08
C VAL A 85 14.36 -3.47 -5.09
N TYR A 86 13.65 -2.36 -4.89
CA TYR A 86 12.20 -2.31 -4.78
C TYR A 86 11.64 -1.36 -5.81
N PHE A 87 10.47 -1.69 -6.36
CA PHE A 87 9.66 -0.78 -7.17
C PHE A 87 8.51 -0.24 -6.33
N PHE A 88 8.26 1.06 -6.42
CA PHE A 88 7.10 1.71 -5.83
C PHE A 88 6.37 2.53 -6.89
N THR A 89 5.04 2.53 -6.81
CA THR A 89 4.18 3.39 -7.62
C THR A 89 3.01 3.86 -6.78
N PHE A 90 2.52 5.05 -7.09
CA PHE A 90 1.35 5.61 -6.44
C PHE A 90 0.53 6.42 -7.43
N THR A 91 -0.76 6.47 -7.16
CA THR A 91 -1.73 7.32 -7.86
C THR A 91 -2.48 8.13 -6.81
N THR A 92 -2.59 9.41 -7.06
CA THR A 92 -3.42 10.33 -6.26
C THR A 92 -4.61 10.81 -7.09
N TYR A 93 -5.72 11.05 -6.41
CA TYR A 93 -6.92 11.67 -6.93
C TYR A 93 -7.24 12.92 -6.12
N SER A 94 -7.68 13.98 -6.76
CA SER A 94 -8.17 15.20 -6.13
C SER A 94 -9.63 15.47 -6.53
N TRP A 95 -10.35 16.16 -5.65
CA TRP A 95 -11.65 16.75 -5.99
C TRP A 95 -11.74 18.16 -5.40
N VAL A 96 -11.14 19.15 -6.06
CA VAL A 96 -11.03 20.53 -5.58
C VAL A 96 -11.01 21.51 -6.74
N SER A 97 -11.67 22.67 -6.60
CA SER A 97 -11.79 23.64 -7.70
C SER A 97 -10.60 24.60 -7.80
N SER A 98 -9.84 24.80 -6.72
CA SER A 98 -8.59 25.55 -6.76
C SER A 98 -7.72 25.26 -5.53
N ALA A 99 -6.56 24.65 -5.75
CA ALA A 99 -5.57 24.35 -4.73
C ALA A 99 -4.28 23.75 -5.34
N ASP A 100 -3.20 23.70 -4.56
CA ASP A 100 -2.13 22.75 -4.84
C ASP A 100 -2.60 21.33 -4.49
N ILE A 101 -2.47 20.41 -5.45
CA ILE A 101 -2.77 19.00 -5.26
C ILE A 101 -1.51 18.18 -5.47
N GLY A 102 -1.38 17.08 -4.75
CA GLY A 102 -0.21 16.25 -4.88
C GLY A 102 0.17 15.49 -3.64
N VAL A 103 1.08 14.54 -3.82
CA VAL A 103 1.64 13.73 -2.76
C VAL A 103 3.10 13.44 -3.07
N GLN A 104 3.87 13.19 -2.02
CA GLN A 104 5.29 12.86 -2.13
C GLN A 104 5.57 11.50 -1.49
N LEU A 105 6.41 10.71 -2.16
CA LEU A 105 6.95 9.47 -1.61
C LEU A 105 8.21 9.79 -0.83
N MET A 106 8.19 9.42 0.44
CA MET A 106 9.28 9.64 1.38
C MET A 106 10.07 8.35 1.58
N LYS A 107 11.40 8.47 1.64
CA LYS A 107 12.29 7.46 2.18
C LYS A 107 12.89 7.97 3.48
N ASN A 108 12.53 7.35 4.59
CA ASN A 108 12.91 7.77 5.94
C ASN A 108 12.47 9.22 6.23
N THR A 109 13.31 10.21 6.00
CA THR A 109 13.01 11.64 6.17
C THR A 109 13.09 12.42 4.87
N ASP A 110 13.56 11.78 3.80
CA ASP A 110 13.93 12.46 2.56
C ASP A 110 12.83 12.25 1.52
N GLU A 111 12.46 13.34 0.84
CA GLU A 111 11.60 13.27 -0.34
C GLU A 111 12.35 12.60 -1.48
N VAL A 112 11.72 11.60 -2.11
CA VAL A 112 12.30 10.87 -3.23
C VAL A 112 11.71 11.32 -4.57
N VAL A 113 10.39 11.31 -4.66
CA VAL A 113 9.62 11.72 -5.85
C VAL A 113 8.28 12.31 -5.41
N MET A 114 7.75 13.21 -6.23
CA MET A 114 6.50 13.92 -5.99
C MET A 114 5.62 13.88 -7.25
N VAL A 115 4.31 13.95 -7.05
CA VAL A 115 3.37 14.51 -8.04
C VAL A 115 2.83 15.82 -7.50
N TRP A 116 2.80 16.85 -8.33
CA TRP A 116 2.24 18.16 -7.99
C TRP A 116 1.55 18.74 -9.20
N GLU A 117 0.36 19.28 -8.98
CA GLU A 117 -0.37 20.11 -9.93
C GLU A 117 -1.00 21.28 -9.16
N ASN A 118 -1.05 22.44 -9.81
CA ASN A 118 -1.69 23.63 -9.26
C ASN A 118 -3.02 23.82 -9.98
N GLN A 119 -4.09 23.37 -9.32
CA GLN A 119 -5.44 23.50 -9.83
C GLN A 119 -5.87 24.97 -9.67
N ASP A 120 -6.00 25.66 -10.80
CA ASP A 120 -6.41 27.08 -10.88
C ASP A 120 -7.74 27.23 -11.62
N ARG A 121 -8.09 26.30 -12.54
CA ARG A 121 -9.20 26.40 -13.50
C ARG A 121 -9.40 25.06 -14.22
N GLY A 122 -10.61 24.50 -14.19
CA GLY A 122 -10.91 23.28 -14.94
C GLY A 122 -12.16 22.57 -14.45
N ASP A 123 -12.26 21.28 -14.75
CA ASP A 123 -12.99 20.36 -13.89
C ASP A 123 -12.30 20.27 -12.52
N ASN A 124 -13.00 19.73 -11.53
CA ASN A 124 -12.49 19.72 -10.16
C ASN A 124 -11.67 18.44 -9.89
N GLU A 125 -11.46 17.58 -10.88
CA GLU A 125 -11.06 16.19 -10.72
C GLU A 125 -9.77 15.89 -11.48
N ASP A 126 -8.68 15.63 -10.74
CA ASP A 126 -7.41 15.27 -11.35
C ASP A 126 -6.86 13.96 -10.81
N TYR A 127 -6.11 13.27 -11.69
CA TYR A 127 -5.26 12.15 -11.32
C TYR A 127 -3.81 12.47 -11.63
N ALA A 128 -2.93 12.08 -10.72
CA ALA A 128 -1.49 12.07 -10.98
C ALA A 128 -0.84 10.81 -10.44
N SER A 129 0.13 10.27 -11.19
CA SER A 129 0.87 9.08 -10.80
C SER A 129 2.37 9.29 -10.99
N ASN A 130 3.17 8.71 -10.11
CA ASN A 130 4.61 8.63 -10.27
C ASN A 130 5.11 7.28 -9.73
N SER A 131 6.32 6.90 -10.10
CA SER A 131 6.93 5.63 -9.70
C SER A 131 8.43 5.78 -9.56
N VAL A 132 9.03 4.89 -8.75
CA VAL A 132 10.47 4.91 -8.49
C VAL A 132 11.00 3.51 -8.21
N VAL A 133 12.23 3.24 -8.65
CA VAL A 133 13.00 2.07 -8.24
C VAL A 133 14.05 2.50 -7.22
N LEU A 134 14.06 1.86 -6.05
CA LEU A 134 14.96 2.20 -4.96
C LEU A 134 15.74 0.99 -4.45
N GLN A 135 17.02 1.22 -4.17
CA GLN A 135 17.80 0.33 -3.33
C GLN A 135 17.52 0.65 -1.86
N LEU A 136 17.04 -0.35 -1.11
CA LEU A 136 16.71 -0.25 0.30
C LEU A 136 17.61 -1.15 1.16
N LYS A 137 17.92 -0.66 2.35
CA LYS A 137 18.49 -1.45 3.44
C LYS A 137 17.35 -1.99 4.31
N VAL A 138 17.62 -3.07 5.06
CA VAL A 138 16.69 -3.55 6.09
C VAL A 138 16.34 -2.39 7.03
N GLY A 139 15.05 -2.16 7.24
CA GLY A 139 14.55 -1.09 8.11
C GLY A 139 14.38 0.27 7.46
N ASP A 140 14.78 0.48 6.20
CA ASP A 140 14.39 1.69 5.45
C ASP A 140 12.86 1.76 5.35
N ARG A 141 12.30 2.95 5.62
CA ARG A 141 10.85 3.20 5.67
C ARG A 141 10.41 3.98 4.45
N ILE A 142 9.37 3.48 3.76
CA ILE A 142 8.76 4.13 2.61
C ILE A 142 7.30 4.44 2.93
N TYR A 143 6.89 5.68 2.69
CA TYR A 143 5.52 6.12 2.97
C TYR A 143 5.14 7.31 2.10
N MET A 144 3.84 7.53 1.96
CA MET A 144 3.30 8.71 1.28
C MET A 144 3.06 9.83 2.28
N SER A 145 3.36 11.06 1.87
CA SER A 145 3.12 12.28 2.64
C SER A 145 2.31 13.27 1.81
N LEU A 146 1.33 13.91 2.45
CA LEU A 146 0.64 15.07 1.92
C LEU A 146 1.42 16.32 2.36
N PRO A 147 1.98 17.11 1.42
CA PRO A 147 2.68 18.33 1.79
C PRO A 147 1.76 19.32 2.50
N LYS A 148 2.34 20.17 3.35
CA LYS A 148 1.62 21.28 3.96
C LYS A 148 0.89 22.10 2.89
N GLY A 149 -0.40 22.37 3.12
CA GLY A 149 -1.21 23.20 2.22
C GLY A 149 -1.81 22.47 1.02
N PHE A 150 -1.45 21.21 0.78
CA PHE A 150 -1.91 20.44 -0.38
C PHE A 150 -3.21 19.69 -0.08
N TYR A 151 -3.90 19.29 -1.14
CA TYR A 151 -5.14 18.54 -1.09
C TYR A 151 -5.10 17.25 -1.89
N ILE A 152 -5.86 16.26 -1.42
CA ILE A 152 -6.26 15.04 -2.14
C ILE A 152 -7.71 14.71 -1.78
N ALA A 153 -8.36 13.79 -2.50
CA ALA A 153 -9.69 13.31 -2.16
C ALA A 153 -9.73 11.79 -2.15
N ALA A 154 -10.48 11.20 -1.21
CA ALA A 154 -10.75 9.77 -1.16
C ALA A 154 -12.22 9.48 -1.49
N SER A 155 -12.52 8.26 -1.93
CA SER A 155 -13.89 7.78 -2.16
C SER A 155 -14.16 6.54 -1.30
N SER A 156 -15.33 6.48 -0.67
CA SER A 156 -15.81 5.28 0.05
C SER A 156 -16.29 4.18 -0.91
N LEU A 157 -16.59 4.53 -2.16
CA LEU A 157 -17.12 3.61 -3.18
C LEU A 157 -16.04 3.14 -4.15
N HIS A 158 -14.96 3.90 -4.31
CA HIS A 158 -13.94 3.66 -5.32
C HIS A 158 -12.52 3.78 -4.77
N ASN A 159 -11.64 2.90 -5.25
CA ASN A 159 -10.22 2.88 -4.87
C ASN A 159 -9.40 3.83 -5.77
N LEU A 160 -9.58 5.13 -5.58
CA LEU A 160 -9.02 6.16 -6.49
C LEU A 160 -7.56 6.51 -6.20
N ASN A 161 -7.15 6.39 -4.93
CA ASN A 161 -5.77 6.61 -4.53
C ASN A 161 -5.14 5.28 -4.15
N THR A 162 -4.01 4.95 -4.78
CA THR A 162 -3.31 3.68 -4.60
C THR A 162 -1.86 3.93 -4.21
N PHE A 163 -1.33 3.06 -3.36
CA PHE A 163 0.08 2.98 -3.05
C PHE A 163 0.51 1.51 -3.10
N THR A 164 1.43 1.22 -4.01
CA THR A 164 1.88 -0.13 -4.32
C THR A 164 3.39 -0.19 -4.27
N GLY A 165 3.93 -1.29 -3.74
CA GLY A 165 5.35 -1.57 -3.82
C GLY A 165 5.67 -3.05 -3.73
N TYR A 166 6.78 -3.46 -4.35
CA TYR A 166 7.24 -4.84 -4.33
C TYR A 166 8.75 -4.97 -4.52
N LEU A 167 9.30 -6.08 -4.02
CA LEU A 167 10.71 -6.45 -4.17
C LEU A 167 10.95 -6.96 -5.60
N LEU A 168 11.91 -6.35 -6.30
CA LEU A 168 12.41 -6.82 -7.59
C LEU A 168 13.50 -7.89 -7.42
N GLY A 169 14.34 -7.74 -6.40
CA GLY A 169 15.40 -8.70 -6.10
C GLY A 169 16.16 -8.36 -4.83
N GLN A 170 16.51 -9.39 -4.06
CA GLN A 170 17.31 -9.28 -2.85
C GLN A 170 18.80 -9.12 -3.19
N MET A 171 19.56 -8.41 -2.34
CA MET A 171 21.02 -8.19 -2.48
C MET A 171 21.79 -8.33 -1.16
#